data_AF-A0A4V0XQ19-F1
#
_entry.id   AF-A0A4V0XQ19-F1
#
_cell.length_a   1.000
_cell.length_b   1.000
_cell.length_c   1.000
_cell.angle_alpha   90.00
_cell.angle_beta   90.00
_cell.angle_gamma   90.00
#
_symmetry.space_group_name_H-M   'P 1'
#
loop_
_entity.id
_entity.type
_entity.pdbx_description
1 polymer ?
#
loop_
_entity_poly.entity_id
_entity_poly.type
_entity_poly.pdbx_seq_one_letter_code
_entity_poly.pdbx_strand_id
1 'polypeptide(L)'
;MAEDPTWIDILWFVPWWQRGGDGWFDLIYPAFNLAEATCWMVCAGFVLYRWWRSGRSRWLEPGYAAALVTFGVTDLLESQSISGWLVAAKIGNALLLWWLRRRTLALFPGARLL
;
A
#
# COMPACT_ATOMS: atom_id res chain seq x y z
N MET A 1 10.51 27.36 -24.92
CA MET A 1 10.67 26.02 -25.51
C MET A 1 10.55 25.05 -24.35
N ALA A 2 9.49 24.22 -24.33
CA ALA A 2 9.42 23.14 -23.36
C ALA A 2 10.43 22.08 -23.79
N GLU A 3 11.31 21.64 -22.89
CA GLU A 3 12.20 20.52 -23.16
C GLU A 3 11.36 19.25 -23.31
N ASP A 4 11.70 18.42 -24.29
CA ASP A 4 11.06 17.13 -24.46
C ASP A 4 11.37 16.24 -23.24
N PRO A 5 10.38 15.52 -22.68
CA PRO A 5 10.59 14.68 -21.51
C PRO A 5 11.60 13.59 -21.82
N THR A 6 12.52 13.35 -20.88
CA THR A 6 13.54 12.31 -21.04
C THR A 6 12.90 10.92 -20.90
N TRP A 7 13.59 9.87 -21.37
CA TRP A 7 13.14 8.49 -21.17
C TRP A 7 12.94 8.12 -19.69
N ILE A 8 13.70 8.75 -18.79
CA ILE A 8 13.57 8.58 -17.34
C ILE A 8 12.23 9.17 -16.88
N ASP A 9 11.87 10.36 -17.36
CA ASP A 9 10.61 11.00 -16.99
C ASP A 9 9.40 10.19 -17.45
N ILE A 10 9.49 9.63 -18.66
CA ILE A 10 8.45 8.76 -19.21
C ILE A 10 8.29 7.50 -18.35
N LEU A 11 9.39 6.83 -18.01
CA LEU A 11 9.32 5.58 -17.24
C LEU A 11 8.79 5.80 -15.81
N TRP A 12 9.14 6.91 -15.18
CA TRP A 12 8.82 7.17 -13.78
C TRP A 12 7.49 7.87 -13.57
N PHE A 13 7.18 8.89 -14.37
CA PHE A 13 6.08 9.81 -14.10
C PHE A 13 4.91 9.69 -15.06
N VAL A 14 5.13 9.20 -16.28
CA VAL A 14 4.03 8.98 -17.23
C VAL A 14 3.28 7.71 -16.85
N PRO A 15 1.95 7.76 -16.67
CA PRO A 15 1.16 6.56 -16.46
C PRO A 15 1.21 5.68 -17.71
N TRP A 16 1.58 4.41 -17.56
CA TRP A 16 1.50 3.44 -18.66
C TRP A 16 0.13 2.77 -18.76
N TRP A 17 -0.69 2.93 -17.72
CA TRP A 17 -2.10 2.58 -17.76
C TRP A 17 -2.89 3.62 -16.97
N GLN A 18 -4.07 3.98 -17.49
CA GLN A 18 -5.00 4.90 -16.85
C GLN A 18 -6.42 4.44 -17.12
N ARG A 19 -7.27 4.50 -16.11
CA ARG A 19 -8.68 4.14 -16.20
C ARG A 19 -9.40 5.05 -17.22
N GLY A 20 -10.11 4.44 -18.16
CA GLY A 20 -10.88 5.18 -19.16
C GLY A 20 -11.23 4.43 -20.44
N GLY A 21 -10.78 3.18 -20.60
CA GLY A 21 -11.19 2.32 -21.71
C GLY A 21 -12.43 1.50 -21.42
N ASP A 22 -12.81 0.69 -22.40
CA ASP A 22 -13.94 -0.25 -22.40
C ASP A 22 -13.49 -1.72 -22.25
N GLY A 23 -12.20 -1.94 -21.96
CA GLY A 23 -11.61 -3.26 -21.79
C GLY A 23 -12.02 -3.93 -20.48
N TRP A 24 -12.05 -5.27 -20.45
CA TRP A 24 -12.29 -6.04 -19.24
C TRP A 24 -11.29 -5.71 -18.11
N PHE A 25 -10.06 -5.33 -18.48
CA PHE A 25 -9.03 -4.92 -17.54
C PHE A 25 -9.41 -3.63 -16.79
N ASP A 26 -10.04 -2.67 -17.48
CA ASP A 26 -10.52 -1.41 -16.87
C ASP A 26 -11.71 -1.61 -15.92
N LEU A 27 -12.35 -2.78 -15.96
CA LEU A 27 -13.38 -3.18 -15.00
C LEU A 27 -12.77 -3.88 -13.79
N ILE A 28 -11.95 -4.91 -14.04
CA ILE A 28 -11.45 -5.81 -12.99
C ILE A 28 -10.34 -5.16 -12.17
N TYR A 29 -9.39 -4.49 -12.83
CA TYR A 29 -8.20 -3.97 -12.17
C TYR A 29 -8.51 -2.89 -11.12
N PRO A 30 -9.33 -1.85 -11.41
CA PRO A 30 -9.73 -0.89 -10.38
C PRO A 30 -10.51 -1.52 -9.23
N ALA A 31 -11.41 -2.47 -9.53
CA ALA A 31 -12.25 -3.11 -8.52
C ALA A 31 -11.40 -3.95 -7.56
N PHE A 32 -10.43 -4.69 -8.10
CA PHE A 32 -9.47 -5.47 -7.31
C PHE A 32 -8.65 -4.56 -6.39
N ASN A 33 -8.03 -3.50 -6.94
CA ASN A 33 -7.24 -2.56 -6.15
C ASN A 33 -8.07 -1.83 -5.08
N LEU A 34 -9.34 -1.50 -5.36
CA LEU A 34 -10.23 -0.91 -4.36
C LEU A 34 -10.56 -1.89 -3.23
N ALA A 35 -10.73 -3.18 -3.55
CA ALA A 35 -10.94 -4.23 -2.56
C ALA A 35 -9.67 -4.43 -1.70
N GLU A 36 -8.49 -4.46 -2.31
CA GLU A 36 -7.20 -4.53 -1.60
C GLU A 36 -7.04 -3.32 -0.67
N ALA A 37 -7.24 -2.10 -1.17
CA ALA A 37 -7.19 -0.88 -0.38
C ALA A 37 -8.09 -0.96 0.87
N THR A 38 -9.33 -1.42 0.67
CA THR A 38 -10.29 -1.59 1.77
C THR A 38 -9.79 -2.60 2.80
N CYS A 39 -9.26 -3.74 2.34
CA CYS A 39 -8.68 -4.77 3.21
C CYS A 39 -7.55 -4.19 4.07
N TRP A 40 -6.62 -3.43 3.46
CA TRP A 40 -5.51 -2.82 4.19
C TRP A 40 -5.96 -1.80 5.23
N MET A 41 -6.97 -0.98 4.92
CA MET A 41 -7.54 -0.02 5.88
C MET A 41 -8.19 -0.74 7.07
N VAL A 42 -8.88 -1.86 6.83
CA VAL A 42 -9.45 -2.69 7.91
C VAL A 42 -8.34 -3.29 8.77
N CYS A 43 -7.29 -3.84 8.16
CA CYS A 43 -6.13 -4.35 8.90
C CYS A 43 -5.45 -3.26 9.74
N ALA A 44 -5.27 -2.05 9.18
CA ALA A 44 -4.71 -0.91 9.90
C ALA A 44 -5.57 -0.54 11.12
N GLY A 45 -6.90 -0.49 10.94
CA GLY A 45 -7.85 -0.26 12.02
C GLY A 45 -7.74 -1.31 13.13
N PHE A 46 -7.59 -2.59 12.77
CA PHE A 46 -7.40 -3.67 13.74
C PHE A 46 -6.07 -3.53 14.52
N VAL A 47 -4.98 -3.19 13.83
CA VAL A 47 -3.67 -2.96 14.47
C VAL A 47 -3.76 -1.77 15.45
N LEU A 48 -4.38 -0.67 15.06
CA LEU A 48 -4.58 0.51 15.93
C LEU A 48 -5.50 0.21 17.11
N TYR A 49 -6.57 -0.55 16.89
CA TYR A 49 -7.47 -0.97 17.97
C TYR A 49 -6.72 -1.82 19.01
N ARG A 50 -5.93 -2.79 18.54
CA ARG A 50 -5.09 -3.63 19.40
C ARG A 50 -4.02 -2.82 20.14
N TRP A 51 -3.44 -1.84 19.48
CA TRP A 51 -2.48 -0.92 20.07
C TRP A 51 -3.11 -0.10 21.20
N TRP A 52 -4.27 0.49 20.96
CA TRP A 52 -4.99 1.28 21.95
C TRP A 52 -5.39 0.44 23.18
N ARG A 53 -5.74 -0.84 22.99
CA ARG A 53 -6.11 -1.76 24.08
C ARG A 53 -4.93 -2.29 24.88
N SER A 54 -3.80 -2.57 24.23
CA SER A 54 -2.68 -3.29 24.87
C SER A 54 -1.47 -2.40 25.20
N GLY A 55 -1.27 -1.31 24.45
CA GLY A 55 -0.19 -0.35 24.64
C GLY A 55 1.23 -0.93 24.61
N ARG A 56 1.41 -2.19 24.17
CA ARG A 56 2.67 -2.93 24.33
C ARG A 56 3.83 -2.35 23.56
N SER A 57 3.56 -1.65 22.46
CA SER A 57 4.60 -0.96 21.69
C SER A 57 4.15 0.46 21.38
N ARG A 58 4.98 1.45 21.76
CA ARG A 58 4.64 2.86 21.55
C ARG A 58 4.80 3.32 20.09
N TRP A 59 5.64 2.62 19.33
CA TRP A 59 6.06 3.07 17.99
C TRP A 59 5.86 2.03 16.88
N LEU A 60 6.02 0.73 17.19
CA LEU A 60 5.99 -0.32 16.16
C LEU A 60 4.59 -0.54 15.60
N GLU A 61 3.56 -0.62 16.45
CA GLU A 61 2.19 -0.83 15.99
C GLU A 61 1.60 0.37 15.25
N PRO A 62 1.74 1.62 15.73
CA PRO A 62 1.37 2.79 14.93
C PRO A 62 2.13 2.87 13.61
N GLY A 63 3.43 2.56 13.61
CA GLY A 63 4.23 2.49 12.38
C GLY A 63 3.74 1.41 11.42
N TYR A 64 3.34 0.25 11.95
CA TYR A 64 2.79 -0.85 11.15
C TYR A 64 1.42 -0.50 10.58
N ALA A 65 0.55 0.11 11.37
CA ALA A 65 -0.73 0.63 10.88
C ALA A 65 -0.54 1.72 9.82
N ALA A 66 0.40 2.64 10.02
CA ALA A 66 0.72 3.67 9.03
C ALA A 66 1.20 3.06 7.71
N ALA A 67 2.08 2.05 7.76
CA ALA A 67 2.53 1.33 6.58
C ALA A 67 1.39 0.59 5.85
N LEU A 68 0.42 0.04 6.60
CA LEU A 68 -0.78 -0.59 6.03
C LEU A 68 -1.66 0.45 5.33
N VAL A 69 -1.88 1.61 5.96
CA VAL A 69 -2.63 2.73 5.37
C VAL A 69 -1.95 3.22 4.09
N THR A 70 -0.64 3.47 4.11
CA THR A 70 0.08 3.93 2.91
C THR A 70 0.03 2.89 1.80
N PHE A 71 -0.04 1.61 2.11
CA PHE A 71 -0.18 0.54 1.12
C PHE A 71 -1.58 0.54 0.50
N GLY A 72 -2.60 0.67 1.34
CA GLY A 72 -3.97 0.85 0.86
C GLY A 72 -4.12 2.12 0.01
N VAL A 73 -3.42 3.21 0.34
CA VAL A 73 -3.40 4.42 -0.50
C VAL A 73 -2.73 4.16 -1.84
N THR A 74 -1.63 3.41 -1.90
CA THR A 74 -1.03 3.04 -3.19
C THR A 74 -2.00 2.22 -4.04
N ASP A 75 -2.76 1.31 -3.45
CA ASP A 75 -3.79 0.54 -4.18
C ASP A 75 -4.93 1.45 -4.68
N LEU A 76 -5.39 2.42 -3.85
CA LEU A 76 -6.38 3.41 -4.29
C LEU A 76 -5.89 4.22 -5.50
N LEU A 77 -4.63 4.65 -5.49
CA LEU A 77 -4.04 5.38 -6.62
C LEU A 77 -3.90 4.48 -7.85
N GLU A 78 -3.47 3.23 -7.67
CA GLU A 78 -3.39 2.24 -8.75
C GLU A 78 -4.77 1.90 -9.34
N SER A 79 -5.87 2.11 -8.60
CA SER A 79 -7.22 1.95 -9.16
C SER A 79 -7.56 2.96 -10.26
N GLN A 80 -6.81 4.07 -10.35
CA GLN A 80 -7.00 5.13 -11.32
C GLN A 80 -5.92 5.14 -12.41
N SER A 81 -4.67 4.91 -12.02
CA SER A 81 -3.54 4.94 -12.95
C SER A 81 -2.32 4.21 -12.39
N ILE A 82 -1.49 3.61 -13.24
CA ILE A 82 -0.23 2.98 -12.84
C ILE A 82 0.94 3.75 -13.45
N SER A 83 1.89 4.14 -12.60
CA SER A 83 3.15 4.79 -12.97
C SER A 83 4.34 4.12 -12.29
N GLY A 84 5.54 4.31 -12.84
CA GLY A 84 6.77 3.72 -12.29
C GLY A 84 7.04 4.09 -10.84
N TRP A 85 6.83 5.37 -10.48
CA TRP A 85 7.07 5.84 -9.12
C TRP A 85 6.11 5.18 -8.12
N LEU A 86 4.86 4.94 -8.53
CA LEU A 86 3.83 4.37 -7.67
C LEU A 86 4.14 2.90 -7.37
N VAL A 87 4.57 2.15 -8.39
CA VAL A 87 5.03 0.76 -8.22
C VAL A 87 6.23 0.70 -7.30
N ALA A 88 7.23 1.57 -7.47
CA ALA A 88 8.40 1.60 -6.58
C ALA A 88 8.02 1.96 -5.14
N ALA A 89 7.10 2.91 -4.95
CA ALA A 89 6.57 3.25 -3.63
C ALA A 89 5.87 2.06 -2.97
N LYS A 90 5.04 1.33 -3.73
CA LYS A 90 4.35 0.12 -3.26
C LYS A 90 5.34 -0.99 -2.87
N ILE A 91 6.38 -1.23 -3.68
CA ILE A 91 7.45 -2.20 -3.36
C ILE A 91 8.20 -1.80 -2.08
N GLY A 92 8.63 -0.54 -1.97
CA GLY A 92 9.30 -0.04 -0.77
C GLY A 92 8.43 -0.20 0.48
N ASN A 93 7.14 0.08 0.34
CA ASN A 93 6.19 -0.08 1.43
C ASN A 93 5.92 -1.55 1.78
N ALA A 94 5.90 -2.46 0.79
CA ALA A 94 5.82 -3.91 1.02
C ALA A 94 6.99 -4.42 1.86
N LEU A 95 8.21 -3.96 1.56
CA LEU A 95 9.41 -4.30 2.32
C LEU A 95 9.33 -3.77 3.76
N LEU A 96 8.85 -2.55 3.93
CA LEU A 96 8.62 -1.95 5.25
C LEU A 96 7.58 -2.75 6.04
N LEU A 97 6.44 -3.10 5.43
CA LEU A 97 5.40 -3.93 6.03
C LEU A 97 5.93 -5.29 6.45
N TRP A 98 6.72 -5.94 5.60
CA TRP A 98 7.34 -7.23 5.91
C TRP A 98 8.28 -7.12 7.11
N TRP A 99 9.12 -6.07 7.15
CA TRP A 99 10.02 -5.83 8.27
C TRP A 99 9.26 -5.53 9.57
N LEU A 100 8.27 -4.63 9.52
CA LEU A 100 7.42 -4.27 10.66
C LEU A 100 6.61 -5.45 11.17
N ARG A 101 6.08 -6.31 10.28
CA ARG A 101 5.38 -7.53 10.64
C ARG A 101 6.28 -8.47 11.43
N ARG A 102 7.51 -8.72 10.94
CA ARG A 102 8.48 -9.57 11.66
C ARG A 102 8.82 -9.02 13.05
N ARG A 103 9.03 -7.71 13.16
CA ARG A 103 9.33 -7.06 14.45
C ARG A 103 8.14 -7.06 15.39
N THR A 104 6.94 -6.82 14.89
CA THR A 104 5.71 -6.82 15.68
C THR A 104 5.42 -8.23 16.20
N LEU A 105 5.50 -9.26 15.35
CA LEU A 105 5.28 -10.65 15.79
C LEU A 105 6.27 -11.13 16.84
N ALA A 106 7.52 -10.67 16.79
CA ALA A 106 8.52 -10.99 17.82
C ALA A 106 8.14 -10.47 19.21
N LEU A 107 7.28 -9.44 19.32
CA LEU A 107 6.76 -8.94 20.59
C LEU A 107 5.57 -9.75 21.14
N PHE A 108 5.00 -10.65 20.33
CA PHE A 108 3.89 -11.50 20.70
C PHE A 108 4.24 -12.99 20.51
N PRO A 109 5.27 -13.51 21.23
CA PRO A 109 5.61 -14.93 21.18
C PRO A 109 4.45 -15.75 21.77
N GLY A 110 3.57 -16.27 20.91
CA GLY A 110 2.39 -17.04 21.31
C GLY A 110 1.06 -16.53 20.75
N ALA A 111 1.02 -15.37 20.10
CA ALA A 111 -0.14 -15.00 19.30
C ALA A 111 -0.24 -15.96 18.11
N ARG A 112 -1.20 -16.89 18.17
CA ARG A 112 -1.57 -17.70 17.01
C ARG A 112 -2.11 -16.74 15.95
N LEU A 113 -1.60 -16.87 14.73
CA LEU A 113 -2.21 -16.25 13.55
C LEU A 113 -3.68 -16.68 13.57
N LEU A 114 -4.58 -15.73 13.84
CA LEU A 114 -5.97 -15.89 13.42
C LEU A 114 -5.97 -15.91 11.89
#